data_AF-A0AAU9WU41-F1
#
_entry.id   AF-A0AAU9WU41-F1
#
_cell.length_a   1.000
_cell.length_b   1.000
_cell.length_c   1.000
_cell.angle_alpha   90.00
_cell.angle_beta   90.00
_cell.angle_gamma   90.00
#
_symmetry.space_group_name_H-M   'P 1'
#
loop_
_entity.id
_entity.type
_entity.pdbx_description
1 polymer ?
#
loop_
_entity_poly.entity_id
_entity_poly.type
_entity_poly.pdbx_seq_one_letter_code
_entity_poly.pdbx_strand_id
1 'polypeptide(L)'
;MSKMTVKNKWNTLKRHVSTGDQNCCLPIEASPEFCVRLLRFPSVQTYHSIHSKLKSSSDEWIFEFLQNNGMEVLLDALERLSSLKLFVDAVMLLECTSCIKTVMNSKTGLDFMVGNRDFTRRLGIG
;
A
#
# COMPACT_ATOMS: atom_id res chain seq x y z
N MET A 1 -0.15 42.24 -18.56
CA MET A 1 0.52 40.93 -18.61
C MET A 1 1.58 40.87 -17.51
N SER A 2 1.29 40.26 -16.35
CA SER A 2 2.24 40.19 -15.23
C SER A 2 3.33 39.16 -15.49
N LYS A 3 4.59 39.60 -15.55
CA LYS A 3 5.76 38.73 -15.64
C LYS A 3 5.96 38.05 -14.29
N MET A 4 5.65 36.75 -14.21
CA MET A 4 5.85 35.96 -13.01
C MET A 4 7.34 35.58 -12.88
N THR A 5 7.97 35.96 -11.77
CA THR A 5 9.37 35.63 -11.45
C THR A 5 9.55 34.12 -11.21
N VAL A 6 10.73 33.60 -11.56
CA VAL A 6 11.07 32.16 -11.47
C VAL A 6 10.79 31.57 -10.09
N LYS A 7 11.01 32.33 -9.01
CA LYS A 7 10.74 31.93 -7.63
C LYS A 7 9.25 31.67 -7.37
N ASN A 8 8.37 32.45 -8.00
CA ASN A 8 6.92 32.32 -7.86
C ASN A 8 6.40 31.13 -8.67
N LYS A 9 7.06 30.82 -9.80
CA LYS A 9 6.82 29.60 -10.57
C LYS A 9 7.23 28.35 -9.79
N TRP A 10 8.40 28.37 -9.14
CA TRP A 10 8.87 27.28 -8.26
C TRP A 10 7.96 27.07 -7.04
N ASN A 11 7.52 28.14 -6.38
CA ASN A 11 6.58 28.04 -5.26
C ASN A 11 5.20 27.51 -5.70
N THR A 12 4.78 27.84 -6.92
CA THR A 12 3.53 27.32 -7.49
C THR A 12 3.65 25.84 -7.83
N LEU A 13 4.76 25.42 -8.44
CA LEU A 13 5.05 24.01 -8.69
C LEU A 13 5.20 23.21 -7.39
N LYS A 14 5.87 23.75 -6.38
CA LYS A 14 5.94 23.15 -5.04
C LYS A 14 4.56 22.95 -4.42
N ARG A 15 3.67 23.94 -4.51
CA ARG A 15 2.28 23.77 -4.05
C ARG A 15 1.58 22.65 -4.81
N HIS A 16 1.76 22.53 -6.13
CA HIS A 16 1.15 21.46 -6.92
C HIS A 16 1.74 20.07 -6.63
N VAL A 17 3.04 19.97 -6.39
CA VAL A 17 3.69 18.73 -5.94
C VAL A 17 3.22 18.36 -4.51
N SER A 18 3.07 19.34 -3.62
CA SER A 18 2.54 19.11 -2.26
C SER A 18 1.03 18.93 -2.19
N THR A 19 0.27 19.28 -3.23
CA THR A 19 -1.20 19.05 -3.31
C THR A 19 -1.54 17.79 -4.10
N GLY A 20 -0.55 17.06 -4.63
CA GLY A 20 -0.74 15.73 -5.20
C GLY A 20 -1.25 14.68 -4.19
N ASP A 21 -1.23 14.99 -2.88
CA ASP A 21 -1.63 14.08 -1.80
C ASP A 21 -3.14 13.96 -1.57
N GLN A 22 -3.97 14.90 -2.05
CA GLN A 22 -5.37 14.98 -1.56
C GLN A 22 -6.39 14.10 -2.31
N ASN A 23 -5.99 13.36 -3.35
CA ASN A 23 -6.88 12.46 -4.08
C ASN A 23 -6.37 11.01 -4.18
N CYS A 24 -5.50 10.58 -3.25
CA CYS A 24 -4.94 9.23 -3.25
C CYS A 24 -5.58 8.27 -2.23
N CYS A 25 -6.59 8.69 -1.45
CA CYS A 25 -7.25 7.78 -0.52
C CYS A 25 -8.40 7.04 -1.20
N LEU A 26 -8.45 5.72 -0.97
CA LEU A 26 -9.65 4.95 -1.26
C LEU A 26 -10.85 5.55 -0.51
N PRO A 27 -12.08 5.41 -1.05
CA PRO A 27 -13.28 5.77 -0.31
C PRO A 27 -13.29 5.10 1.08
N ILE A 28 -13.81 5.79 2.10
CA ILE A 28 -13.92 5.23 3.45
C ILE A 28 -14.72 3.92 3.42
N GLU A 29 -15.75 3.85 2.58
CA GLU A 29 -16.62 2.69 2.35
C GLU A 29 -16.00 1.60 1.44
N ALA A 30 -14.73 1.71 1.05
CA ALA A 30 -14.08 0.68 0.25
C ALA A 30 -14.04 -0.65 1.03
N SER A 31 -14.68 -1.68 0.45
CA SER A 31 -14.74 -3.00 1.06
C SER A 31 -13.38 -3.71 1.04
N PRO A 32 -13.12 -4.62 1.97
CA PRO A 32 -11.90 -5.44 1.97
C PRO A 32 -11.70 -6.22 0.67
N GLU A 33 -12.75 -6.85 0.13
CA GLU A 33 -12.74 -7.61 -1.13
C GLU A 33 -12.34 -6.72 -2.31
N PHE A 34 -12.84 -5.48 -2.32
CA PHE A 34 -12.48 -4.51 -3.35
C PHE A 34 -11.00 -4.15 -3.27
N CYS A 35 -10.47 -3.91 -2.06
CA CYS A 35 -9.05 -3.61 -1.85
C CYS A 35 -8.16 -4.77 -2.31
N VAL A 36 -8.54 -6.03 -2.01
CA VAL A 36 -7.79 -7.20 -2.49
C VAL A 36 -7.82 -7.30 -4.02
N ARG A 37 -8.97 -7.08 -4.66
CA ARG A 37 -9.05 -7.08 -6.12
C ARG A 37 -8.19 -5.98 -6.72
N LEU A 38 -8.11 -4.83 -6.07
CA LEU A 38 -7.29 -3.71 -6.53
C LEU A 38 -5.78 -4.02 -6.47
N LEU A 39 -5.30 -4.80 -5.49
CA LEU A 39 -3.90 -5.25 -5.43
C LEU A 39 -3.43 -6.00 -6.69
N ARG A 40 -4.36 -6.61 -7.45
CA ARG A 40 -4.06 -7.29 -8.72
C ARG A 40 -3.69 -6.33 -9.86
N PHE A 41 -3.90 -5.03 -9.67
CA PHE A 41 -3.50 -3.96 -10.57
C PHE A 41 -2.42 -3.09 -9.89
N PRO A 42 -1.18 -3.61 -9.78
CA PRO A 42 -0.15 -3.00 -8.94
C PRO A 42 0.33 -1.67 -9.51
N SER A 43 0.33 -0.65 -8.64
CA SER A 43 0.96 0.63 -8.86
C SER A 43 1.39 1.20 -7.51
N VAL A 44 2.31 2.17 -7.49
CA VAL A 44 2.70 2.88 -6.25
C VAL A 44 1.46 3.46 -5.56
N GLN A 45 0.56 4.08 -6.33
CA GLN A 45 -0.67 4.66 -5.82
C GLN A 45 -1.58 3.58 -5.22
N THR A 46 -1.75 2.44 -5.89
CA THR A 46 -2.57 1.32 -5.40
C THR A 46 -2.13 0.89 -3.99
N TYR A 47 -0.83 0.61 -3.80
CA TYR A 47 -0.33 0.20 -2.49
C TYR A 47 -0.43 1.32 -1.45
N HIS A 48 -0.12 2.56 -1.83
CA HIS A 48 -0.24 3.70 -0.92
C HIS A 48 -1.67 3.89 -0.42
N SER A 49 -2.66 3.83 -1.32
CA SER A 49 -4.07 3.96 -0.97
C SER A 49 -4.56 2.83 -0.06
N ILE A 50 -4.12 1.60 -0.34
CA ILE A 50 -4.46 0.42 0.46
C ILE A 50 -3.78 0.46 1.82
N HIS A 51 -2.52 0.90 1.90
CA HIS A 51 -1.81 1.11 3.16
C HIS A 51 -2.54 2.13 4.05
N SER A 52 -2.96 3.27 3.49
CA SER A 52 -3.76 4.28 4.20
C SER A 52 -5.10 3.71 4.69
N LYS A 53 -5.78 2.92 3.85
CA LYS A 53 -7.03 2.24 4.22
C LYS A 53 -6.81 1.23 5.34
N LEU A 54 -5.80 0.35 5.23
CA LEU A 54 -5.43 -0.62 6.27
C LEU A 54 -5.12 0.05 7.60
N LYS A 55 -4.37 1.16 7.58
CA LYS A 55 -3.98 1.90 8.78
C LYS A 55 -5.16 2.52 9.54
N SER A 56 -6.24 2.86 8.82
CA SER A 56 -7.45 3.46 9.39
C SER A 56 -8.59 2.45 9.61
N SER A 57 -8.35 1.18 9.31
CA SER A 57 -9.34 0.11 9.40
C SER A 57 -9.41 -0.51 10.79
N SER A 58 -10.58 -1.02 11.17
CA SER A 58 -10.76 -1.78 12.42
C SER A 58 -10.21 -3.21 12.29
N ASP A 59 -10.08 -3.90 13.43
CA ASP A 59 -9.65 -5.30 13.46
C ASP A 59 -10.61 -6.22 12.68
N GLU A 60 -11.92 -5.94 12.67
CA GLU A 60 -12.92 -6.68 11.88
C GLU A 60 -12.70 -6.49 10.37
N TRP A 61 -12.43 -5.25 9.94
CA TRP A 61 -12.13 -4.98 8.53
C TRP A 61 -10.85 -5.67 8.09
N ILE A 62 -9.81 -5.65 8.93
CA ILE A 62 -8.56 -6.38 8.68
C ILE A 62 -8.84 -7.89 8.62
N PHE A 63 -9.68 -8.42 9.50
CA PHE A 63 -10.08 -9.83 9.47
C PHE A 63 -10.75 -10.22 8.15
N GLU A 64 -11.71 -9.42 7.67
CA GLU A 64 -12.35 -9.63 6.37
C GLU A 64 -11.36 -9.52 5.20
N PHE A 65 -10.42 -8.58 5.26
CA PHE A 65 -9.33 -8.47 4.26
C PHE A 65 -8.51 -9.76 4.19
N LEU A 66 -8.19 -10.34 5.35
CA LEU A 66 -7.43 -11.60 5.44
C LEU A 66 -8.25 -12.80 4.94
N GLN A 67 -9.54 -12.87 5.28
CA GLN A 67 -10.45 -13.90 4.76
C GLN A 67 -10.54 -13.89 3.23
N ASN A 68 -10.37 -12.72 2.62
CA ASN A 68 -10.33 -12.54 1.17
C ASN A 68 -8.94 -12.74 0.56
N ASN A 69 -8.04 -13.49 1.21
CA ASN A 69 -6.66 -13.76 0.76
C ASN A 69 -5.78 -12.50 0.63
N GLY A 70 -6.11 -11.41 1.32
CA GLY A 70 -5.37 -10.15 1.18
C GLY A 70 -3.88 -10.26 1.53
N MET A 71 -3.53 -11.05 2.56
CA MET A 71 -2.13 -11.29 2.92
C MET A 71 -1.38 -12.08 1.85
N GLU A 72 -2.02 -13.10 1.28
CA GLU A 72 -1.41 -13.95 0.26
C GLU A 72 -1.12 -13.17 -1.03
N VAL A 73 -2.06 -12.32 -1.46
CA VAL A 73 -1.86 -11.43 -2.61
C VAL A 73 -0.72 -10.42 -2.36
N LEU A 74 -0.58 -9.91 -1.14
CA LEU A 74 0.54 -9.03 -0.77
C LEU A 74 1.88 -9.76 -0.79
N LEU A 75 1.95 -10.99 -0.29
CA LEU A 75 3.17 -11.79 -0.32
C LEU A 75 3.54 -12.23 -1.74
N ASP A 76 2.56 -12.54 -2.59
CA ASP A 76 2.80 -12.83 -4.02
C ASP A 76 3.40 -11.61 -4.73
N ALA A 77 2.93 -10.42 -4.36
CA ALA A 77 3.50 -9.17 -4.85
C ALA A 77 4.92 -8.92 -4.33
N LEU A 78 5.17 -9.19 -3.05
CA LEU A 78 6.50 -9.08 -2.43
C LEU A 78 7.53 -9.91 -3.20
N GLU A 79 7.25 -11.20 -3.43
CA GLU A 79 8.15 -12.12 -4.13
C GLU A 79 8.38 -11.71 -5.58
N ARG A 80 7.33 -11.25 -6.27
CA ARG A 80 7.44 -10.77 -7.65
C ARG A 80 8.32 -9.52 -7.72
N LEU A 81 8.09 -8.54 -6.85
CA LEU A 81 8.79 -7.27 -6.85
C LEU A 81 10.25 -7.40 -6.38
N SER A 82 10.54 -8.29 -5.41
CA SER A 82 11.91 -8.52 -4.91
C SER A 82 12.83 -9.17 -5.95
N SER A 83 12.26 -9.90 -6.91
CA SER A 83 13.03 -10.52 -8.00
C SER A 83 13.52 -9.53 -9.08
N LEU A 84 12.93 -8.33 -9.14
CA LEU A 84 13.15 -7.37 -10.23
C LEU A 84 14.17 -6.30 -9.82
N LYS A 85 15.00 -5.86 -10.78
CA LYS A 85 16.10 -4.89 -10.56
C LYS A 85 15.77 -3.47 -11.05
N LEU A 86 14.49 -3.11 -11.17
CA LEU A 86 14.07 -1.79 -11.61
C LEU A 86 13.77 -0.87 -10.42
N PHE A 87 14.12 0.41 -10.54
CA PHE A 87 13.88 1.40 -9.48
C PHE A 87 12.39 1.58 -9.14
N VAL A 88 11.51 1.56 -10.15
CA VAL A 88 10.05 1.68 -9.94
C VAL A 88 9.52 0.49 -9.12
N ASP A 89 10.05 -0.71 -9.35
CA ASP A 89 9.69 -1.89 -8.58
C ASP A 89 10.15 -1.78 -7.13
N ALA A 90 11.30 -1.16 -6.87
CA ALA A 90 11.75 -0.89 -5.50
C ALA A 90 10.82 0.06 -4.73
N VAL A 91 10.26 1.09 -5.39
CA VAL A 91 9.26 1.97 -4.76
C VAL A 91 7.97 1.21 -4.47
N MET A 92 7.47 0.40 -5.43
CA MET A 92 6.31 -0.45 -5.20
C MET A 92 6.55 -1.48 -4.10
N LEU A 93 7.76 -2.04 -4.01
CA LEU A 93 8.18 -2.99 -2.99
C LEU A 93 8.11 -2.36 -1.60
N LEU A 94 8.57 -1.12 -1.44
CA LEU A 94 8.48 -0.37 -0.18
C LEU A 94 7.02 -0.11 0.25
N GLU A 95 6.16 0.28 -0.68
CA GLU A 95 4.73 0.50 -0.37
C GLU A 95 4.01 -0.82 -0.07
N CYS A 96 4.30 -1.89 -0.81
CA CYS A 96 3.78 -3.24 -0.55
C CYS A 96 4.21 -3.75 0.84
N THR A 97 5.49 -3.57 1.18
CA THR A 97 6.02 -3.92 2.51
C THR A 97 5.35 -3.09 3.61
N SER A 98 5.00 -1.83 3.34
CA SER A 98 4.27 -0.98 4.28
C SER A 98 2.84 -1.49 4.52
N CYS A 99 2.17 -2.02 3.50
CA CYS A 99 0.88 -2.71 3.65
C CYS A 99 1.02 -3.93 4.56
N ILE A 100 1.98 -4.82 4.27
CA ILE A 100 2.23 -6.05 5.04
C ILE A 100 2.51 -5.71 6.51
N LYS A 101 3.43 -4.76 6.75
CA LYS A 101 3.77 -4.30 8.09
C LYS A 101 2.55 -3.78 8.85
N THR A 102 1.68 -3.03 8.17
CA THR A 102 0.47 -2.48 8.79
C THR A 102 -0.50 -3.58 9.21
N VAL A 103 -0.71 -4.59 8.37
CA VAL A 103 -1.49 -5.79 8.74
C VAL A 103 -0.88 -6.47 9.97
N MET A 104 0.42 -6.73 9.95
CA MET A 104 1.13 -7.41 11.05
C MET A 104 1.16 -6.62 12.37
N ASN A 105 1.00 -5.30 12.32
CA ASN A 105 0.91 -4.47 13.51
C ASN A 105 -0.47 -4.49 14.18
N SER A 106 -1.48 -5.05 13.50
CA SER A 106 -2.78 -5.34 14.14
C SER A 106 -2.72 -6.69 14.88
N LYS A 107 -3.50 -6.82 15.96
CA LYS A 107 -3.58 -8.09 16.70
C LYS A 107 -4.08 -9.22 15.78
N THR A 108 -5.16 -8.95 15.06
CA THR A 108 -5.76 -9.90 14.11
C THR A 108 -4.78 -10.35 13.04
N GLY A 109 -4.04 -9.42 12.44
CA GLY A 109 -3.07 -9.74 11.39
C GLY A 109 -1.87 -10.53 11.92
N LEU A 110 -1.37 -10.20 13.11
CA LEU A 110 -0.29 -10.97 13.73
C LEU A 110 -0.73 -12.40 14.08
N ASP A 111 -1.90 -12.56 14.70
CA ASP A 111 -2.46 -13.87 15.06
C ASP A 111 -2.67 -14.74 13.80
N PHE A 112 -3.16 -14.13 12.71
CA PHE A 112 -3.31 -14.80 11.42
C PHE A 112 -1.96 -15.24 10.81
N MET A 113 -0.94 -14.37 10.88
CA MET A 113 0.39 -14.66 10.36
C MET A 113 1.08 -15.81 11.09
N VAL A 114 1.03 -15.82 12.42
CA VAL A 114 1.62 -16.88 13.25
C VAL A 114 0.91 -18.22 13.04
N GLY A 115 -0.38 -18.19 12.72
CA GLY A 115 -1.17 -19.37 12.38
C GLY A 115 -0.73 -20.08 11.09
N ASN A 116 0.03 -19.43 10.21
CA ASN A 116 0.49 -20.00 8.95
C ASN A 116 2.00 -19.85 8.75
N ARG A 117 2.73 -20.96 8.95
CA ARG A 117 4.20 -21.00 8.80
C ARG A 117 4.66 -20.62 7.39
N ASP A 118 3.87 -20.86 6.36
CA ASP A 118 4.24 -20.52 4.99
C ASP A 118 4.35 -18.99 4.81
N PHE A 119 3.42 -18.21 5.39
CA PHE A 119 3.50 -16.75 5.33
C PHE A 119 4.74 -16.20 6.04
N THR A 120 5.13 -16.79 7.17
CA THR A 120 6.37 -16.39 7.87
C THR A 120 7.60 -16.69 7.03
N ARG A 121 7.63 -17.84 6.33
CA ARG A 121 8.72 -18.20 5.41
C ARG A 121 8.81 -17.24 4.23
N ARG A 122 7.68 -16.90 3.62
CA ARG A 122 7.59 -16.01 2.46
C ARG A 122 8.02 -14.58 2.78
N LEU A 123 7.76 -14.11 3.99
CA LEU A 123 8.22 -12.80 4.45
C LEU A 123 9.75 -12.67 4.42
N GLY A 124 10.49 -13.75 4.67
CA GLY A 124 11.97 -13.74 4.63
C GLY A 124 12.57 -13.69 3.22
N ILE A 125 11.76 -13.69 2.17
CA ILE A 125 12.21 -13.58 0.77
C ILE A 125 12.38 -12.11 0.34
N GLY A 126 11.59 -11.19 0.92
CA GLY A 126 11.68 -9.75 0.65
C GLY A 126 12.84 -9.09 1.38
#